data_AF-A0A2V8MD68-F1
#
_entry.id   AF-A0A2V8MD68-F1
#
_cell.length_a   1.000
_cell.length_b   1.000
_cell.length_c   1.000
_cell.angle_alpha   90.00
_cell.angle_beta   90.00
_cell.angle_gamma   90.00
#
_symmetry.space_group_name_H-M   'P 1'
#
loop_
_entity.id
_entity.type
_entity.pdbx_description
1 polymer ?
#
loop_
_entity_poly.entity_id
_entity_poly.type
_entity_poly.pdbx_seq_one_letter_code
_entity_poly.pdbx_strand_id
1 'polypeptide(L)'
;MRLILDGEEEASSRGLISSLMKYGDKYRADIMLVLDGPLHSSGRPTLVFGGRGIATLELTVFGPKFALHSGHYGNWAPNPAMDLIHLVVSMKDDNGRVLIEGFYDDVPPFSPEDKRVLSSVPDDPKELMQFFGISRTDQVGSSLQEALQYPSLKVRGLRSAYI
;
A
#
# COMPACT_ATOMS: atom_id res chain seq x y z
N MET A 1 -25.97 19.59 -10.82
CA MET A 1 -24.52 19.31 -10.74
C MET A 1 -23.96 20.05 -9.54
N ARG A 2 -23.20 19.37 -8.67
CA ARG A 2 -22.52 19.97 -7.51
C ARG A 2 -21.03 19.83 -7.76
N LEU A 3 -20.28 20.93 -7.71
CA LEU A 3 -18.83 20.92 -7.84
C LEU A 3 -18.23 21.06 -6.45
N ILE A 4 -17.36 20.12 -6.10
CA ILE A 4 -16.62 20.12 -4.83
C ILE A 4 -15.15 20.16 -5.22
N LEU A 5 -14.44 21.15 -4.69
CA LEU A 5 -13.00 21.28 -4.86
C LEU A 5 -12.40 21.12 -3.48
N ASP A 6 -11.58 20.09 -3.31
CA ASP A 6 -10.86 19.85 -2.07
C ASP A 6 -9.41 20.27 -2.23
N GLY A 7 -8.99 21.29 -1.48
CA GLY A 7 -7.60 21.74 -1.44
C GLY A 7 -6.75 21.00 -0.41
N GLU A 8 -7.34 20.08 0.36
CA GLU A 8 -6.72 19.39 1.48
C GLU A 8 -6.56 17.88 1.24
N GLU A 9 -6.73 17.38 0.02
CA GLU A 9 -6.65 15.94 -0.31
C GLU A 9 -5.36 15.30 0.28
N GLU A 10 -4.20 15.85 -0.08
CA GLU A 10 -2.88 15.45 0.44
C GLU A 10 -2.69 15.70 1.96
N ALA A 11 -3.61 16.45 2.57
CA ALA A 11 -3.64 16.78 4.00
C ALA A 11 -4.82 16.10 4.74
N SER A 12 -5.34 15.01 4.18
CA SER A 12 -6.41 14.18 4.76
C SER A 12 -7.81 14.80 4.76
N SER A 13 -8.06 15.84 3.96
CA SER A 13 -9.41 16.37 3.67
C SER A 13 -10.24 16.75 4.92
N ARG A 14 -9.60 17.21 6.00
CA ARG A 14 -10.25 17.42 7.30
C ARG A 14 -11.40 18.43 7.21
N GLY A 15 -11.19 19.51 6.46
CA GLY A 15 -12.19 20.53 6.18
C GLY A 15 -13.39 19.94 5.43
N LEU A 16 -13.15 19.18 4.35
CA LEU A 16 -14.20 18.53 3.57
C LEU A 16 -15.02 17.56 4.43
N ILE A 17 -14.36 16.70 5.21
CA ILE A 17 -15.02 15.74 6.11
C ILE A 17 -15.89 16.46 7.13
N SER A 18 -15.36 17.52 7.77
CA SER A 18 -16.13 18.30 8.75
C SER A 18 -17.36 18.97 8.12
N SER A 19 -17.24 19.46 6.88
CA SER A 19 -18.33 20.08 6.13
C SER A 19 -19.39 19.06 5.72
N LEU A 20 -18.99 17.86 5.31
CA LEU A 20 -19.90 16.75 5.01
C LEU A 20 -20.72 16.35 6.23
N MET A 21 -20.07 16.23 7.40
CA MET A 21 -20.76 15.92 8.66
C MET A 21 -21.77 16.99 9.06
N LYS A 22 -21.45 18.27 8.84
CA LYS A 22 -22.31 19.40 9.24
C LYS A 22 -23.43 19.71 8.23
N TYR A 23 -23.18 19.50 6.94
CA TYR A 23 -24.05 19.96 5.86
C TYR A 23 -24.40 18.85 4.86
N GLY A 24 -24.40 17.58 5.26
CA GLY A 24 -24.58 16.42 4.38
C GLY A 24 -25.74 16.52 3.38
N ASP A 25 -26.87 17.12 3.76
CA ASP A 25 -28.01 17.36 2.85
C ASP A 25 -27.63 18.21 1.61
N LYS A 26 -26.71 19.16 1.80
CA LYS A 26 -26.13 19.99 0.73
C LYS A 26 -25.14 19.25 -0.15
N TYR A 27 -24.81 18.00 0.15
CA TYR A 27 -23.95 17.13 -0.67
C TYR A 27 -24.70 16.01 -1.40
N ARG A 28 -25.95 15.69 -1.02
CA ARG A 28 -26.79 14.68 -1.70
C ARG A 28 -26.78 14.78 -3.23
N ALA A 29 -26.37 13.72 -3.90
CA ALA A 29 -26.44 13.56 -5.34
C ALA A 29 -26.75 12.10 -5.68
N ASP A 30 -27.24 11.85 -6.88
CA ASP A 30 -27.52 10.49 -7.35
C ASP A 30 -26.24 9.74 -7.74
N ILE A 31 -25.20 10.49 -8.15
CA ILE A 31 -23.89 9.97 -8.59
C ILE A 31 -22.79 10.87 -8.04
N MET A 32 -21.71 10.26 -7.56
CA MET A 32 -20.45 10.93 -7.21
C MET A 32 -19.38 10.52 -8.22
N LEU A 33 -18.75 11.52 -8.85
CA LEU A 33 -17.59 11.32 -9.72
C LEU A 33 -16.38 12.00 -9.06
N VAL A 34 -15.34 11.22 -8.83
CA VAL A 34 -14.06 11.72 -8.32
C VAL A 34 -13.07 11.76 -9.48
N LEU A 35 -12.45 12.91 -9.69
CA LEU A 35 -11.51 13.16 -10.80
C LEU A 35 -10.09 13.22 -10.24
N ASP A 36 -9.61 12.10 -9.72
CA ASP A 36 -8.34 12.01 -9.00
C ASP A 36 -7.68 10.65 -9.26
N GLY A 37 -7.19 10.47 -10.48
CA GLY A 37 -6.56 9.22 -10.89
C GLY A 37 -5.62 9.41 -12.07
N PRO A 38 -4.56 8.59 -12.18
CA PRO A 38 -3.64 8.67 -13.29
C PRO A 38 -4.30 8.22 -14.59
N LEU A 39 -3.79 8.73 -15.71
CA LEU A 39 -4.13 8.20 -17.03
C LEU A 39 -3.49 6.82 -17.21
N HIS A 40 -4.27 5.85 -17.68
CA HIS A 40 -3.73 4.54 -18.09
C HIS A 40 -2.82 4.71 -19.32
N SER A 41 -1.71 3.95 -19.42
CA SER A 41 -0.70 4.09 -20.48
C SER A 41 -1.26 4.01 -21.90
N SER A 42 -2.30 3.18 -22.11
CA SER A 42 -3.05 3.08 -23.37
C SER A 42 -3.78 4.36 -23.81
N GLY A 43 -3.88 5.38 -22.96
CA GLY A 43 -4.63 6.62 -23.20
C GLY A 43 -6.16 6.46 -23.17
N ARG A 44 -6.67 5.26 -22.87
CA ARG A 44 -8.11 4.99 -22.79
C ARG A 44 -8.70 5.56 -21.48
N PRO A 45 -9.94 6.09 -21.51
CA PRO A 45 -10.64 6.47 -20.28
C PRO A 45 -10.72 5.29 -19.31
N THR A 46 -10.47 5.56 -18.03
CA THR A 46 -10.52 4.55 -16.97
C THR A 46 -11.61 4.92 -15.98
N LEU A 47 -12.40 3.92 -15.56
CA LEU A 47 -13.36 4.05 -14.47
C LEU A 47 -12.92 3.14 -13.33
N VAL A 48 -12.75 3.71 -12.15
CA VAL A 48 -12.29 3.02 -10.95
C VAL A 48 -13.40 3.05 -9.91
N PHE A 49 -13.67 1.92 -9.27
CA PHE A 49 -14.79 1.75 -8.34
C PHE A 49 -14.38 1.74 -6.87
N GLY A 50 -13.11 2.00 -6.56
CA GLY A 50 -12.63 2.07 -5.18
C GLY A 50 -11.15 2.40 -5.08
N GLY A 51 -10.73 2.77 -3.86
CA GLY A 51 -9.33 2.96 -3.48
C GLY A 51 -8.98 2.06 -2.31
N ARG A 52 -7.70 1.66 -2.22
CA ARG A 52 -7.22 0.94 -1.03
C ARG A 52 -7.13 1.89 0.15
N GLY A 53 -7.50 1.39 1.32
CA GLY A 53 -7.17 2.05 2.57
C GLY A 53 -5.66 2.00 2.86
N ILE A 54 -5.24 2.73 3.90
CA ILE A 54 -3.87 2.72 4.39
C ILE A 54 -3.86 2.66 5.92
N ALA A 55 -3.01 1.79 6.46
CA ALA A 55 -2.65 1.77 7.87
C ALA A 55 -1.14 1.91 7.99
N THR A 56 -0.67 2.77 8.90
CA THR A 56 0.76 2.96 9.16
C THR A 56 1.05 2.61 10.60
N LEU A 57 2.16 1.92 10.84
CA LEU A 57 2.67 1.59 12.16
C LEU A 57 4.17 1.85 12.22
N GLU A 58 4.68 2.08 13.43
CA GLU A 58 6.10 2.18 13.72
C GLU A 58 6.53 0.98 14.57
N LEU A 59 7.59 0.28 14.13
CA LEU A 59 8.20 -0.83 14.87
C LEU A 59 9.52 -0.36 15.46
N THR A 60 9.68 -0.49 16.77
CA THR A 60 10.93 -0.19 17.47
C THR A 60 11.41 -1.43 18.20
N VAL A 61 12.65 -1.84 17.92
CA VAL A 61 13.34 -2.92 18.65
C VAL A 61 14.40 -2.28 19.56
N PHE A 62 14.31 -2.58 20.85
CA PHE A 62 15.24 -2.07 21.86
C PHE A 62 16.37 -3.08 22.11
N GLY A 63 17.57 -2.56 22.30
CA GLY A 63 18.76 -3.35 22.63
C GLY A 63 19.40 -2.91 23.95
N PRO A 64 20.74 -2.93 24.05
CA PRO A 64 21.46 -2.46 25.23
C PRO A 64 21.09 -1.02 25.62
N LYS A 65 21.22 -0.71 26.93
CA LYS A 65 20.88 0.60 27.51
C LYS A 65 21.66 1.79 26.88
N PHE A 66 22.80 1.53 26.27
CA PHE A 66 23.65 2.51 25.58
C PHE A 66 24.42 1.83 24.45
N ALA A 67 24.99 2.61 23.53
CA ALA A 67 25.77 2.08 22.42
C ALA A 67 27.00 1.30 22.91
N LEU A 68 27.21 0.11 22.35
CA LEU A 68 28.34 -0.76 22.67
C LEU A 68 29.40 -0.73 21.56
N HIS A 69 30.67 -0.70 21.93
CA HIS A 69 31.78 -0.78 20.98
C HIS A 69 31.81 -2.16 20.30
N SER A 70 31.68 -2.19 18.98
CA SER A 70 31.60 -3.45 18.21
C SER A 70 32.86 -4.30 18.34
N GLY A 71 34.04 -3.72 18.57
CA GLY A 71 35.27 -4.48 18.80
C GLY A 71 35.32 -5.16 20.18
N HIS A 72 34.66 -4.60 21.20
CA HIS A 72 34.69 -5.18 22.56
C HIS A 72 33.54 -6.17 22.78
N TYR A 73 32.38 -5.91 22.19
CA TYR A 73 31.14 -6.62 22.47
C TYR A 73 30.46 -7.19 21.21
N GLY A 74 31.07 -7.03 20.03
CA GLY A 74 30.58 -7.63 18.79
C GLY A 74 30.54 -9.14 18.90
N ASN A 75 29.49 -9.75 18.34
CA ASN A 75 29.16 -11.18 18.44
C ASN A 75 28.80 -11.67 19.85
N TRP A 76 28.91 -10.85 20.89
CA TRP A 76 28.48 -11.20 22.25
C TRP A 76 27.17 -10.51 22.64
N ALA A 77 27.04 -9.21 22.38
CA ALA A 77 25.80 -8.47 22.61
C ALA A 77 24.85 -8.57 21.39
N PRO A 78 23.53 -8.67 21.61
CA PRO A 78 22.55 -8.68 20.54
C PRO A 78 22.55 -7.36 19.77
N ASN A 79 22.26 -7.44 18.47
CA ASN A 79 22.16 -6.28 17.60
C ASN A 79 20.67 -6.03 17.27
N PRO A 80 20.03 -5.02 17.89
CA PRO A 80 18.61 -4.74 17.64
C PRO A 80 18.29 -4.40 16.17
N ALA A 81 19.29 -3.95 15.40
CA ALA A 81 19.14 -3.76 13.96
C ALA A 81 18.93 -5.09 13.22
N MET A 82 19.69 -6.12 13.60
CA MET A 82 19.55 -7.46 13.01
C MET A 82 18.23 -8.08 13.42
N ASP A 83 17.83 -7.92 14.68
CA ASP A 83 16.54 -8.41 15.19
C ASP A 83 15.36 -7.77 14.45
N LEU A 84 15.41 -6.44 14.22
CA LEU A 84 14.39 -5.74 13.41
C LEU A 84 14.35 -6.27 11.97
N ILE A 85 15.52 -6.49 11.35
CA ILE A 85 15.58 -7.04 9.98
C ILE A 85 14.98 -8.45 9.94
N HIS A 86 15.32 -9.31 10.90
CA HIS A 86 14.76 -10.67 10.98
C HIS A 86 13.25 -10.66 11.15
N LEU A 87 12.73 -9.78 12.00
CA LEU A 87 11.29 -9.57 12.17
C LEU A 87 10.64 -9.15 10.85
N VAL A 88 11.16 -8.12 10.18
CA VAL A 88 10.61 -7.61 8.91
C VAL A 88 10.65 -8.67 7.80
N VAL A 89 11.74 -9.41 7.67
CA VAL A 89 11.87 -10.49 6.67
C VAL A 89 10.88 -11.62 6.95
N SER A 90 10.63 -11.96 8.22
CA SER A 90 9.67 -13.01 8.57
C SER A 90 8.21 -12.70 8.17
N MET A 91 7.88 -11.43 7.90
CA MET A 91 6.52 -11.01 7.55
C MET A 91 6.15 -11.25 6.10
N LYS A 92 7.11 -11.58 5.22
CA LYS A 92 6.86 -11.71 3.77
C LYS A 92 7.73 -12.81 3.16
N ASP A 93 7.17 -13.61 2.27
CA ASP A 93 7.96 -14.60 1.52
C ASP A 93 8.71 -13.98 0.33
N ASP A 94 9.56 -14.79 -0.32
CA ASP A 94 10.36 -14.39 -1.48
C ASP A 94 9.51 -14.05 -2.72
N ASN A 95 8.26 -14.53 -2.77
CA ASN A 95 7.30 -14.22 -3.82
C ASN A 95 6.49 -12.96 -3.51
N GLY A 96 6.69 -12.33 -2.36
CA GLY A 96 6.02 -11.12 -1.97
C GLY A 96 4.63 -11.33 -1.37
N ARG A 97 4.28 -12.53 -0.91
CA ARG A 97 3.09 -12.78 -0.10
C ARG A 97 3.39 -12.47 1.36
N VAL A 98 2.45 -11.82 2.04
CA VAL A 98 2.56 -11.56 3.48
C VAL A 98 2.24 -12.84 4.26
N LEU A 99 3.05 -13.13 5.28
CA LEU A 99 2.98 -14.36 6.07
C LEU A 99 2.29 -14.20 7.43
N ILE A 100 1.85 -12.98 7.75
CA ILE A 100 1.11 -12.68 8.98
C ILE A 100 -0.21 -13.45 8.96
N GLU A 101 -0.49 -14.19 10.03
CA GLU A 101 -1.74 -14.94 10.20
C GLU A 101 -2.95 -13.99 10.10
N GLY A 102 -3.97 -14.39 9.34
CA GLY A 102 -5.18 -13.61 9.12
C GLY A 102 -5.05 -12.42 8.17
N PHE A 103 -3.87 -12.16 7.58
CA PHE A 103 -3.65 -10.95 6.76
C PHE A 103 -4.55 -10.84 5.52
N TYR A 104 -5.07 -11.97 5.03
CA TYR A 104 -5.92 -12.02 3.83
C TYR A 104 -7.36 -12.47 4.10
N ASP A 105 -7.74 -12.72 5.36
CA ASP A 105 -9.01 -13.37 5.70
C ASP A 105 -10.23 -12.52 5.31
N ASP A 106 -10.10 -11.20 5.36
CA ASP A 106 -11.16 -10.24 5.00
C ASP A 106 -11.19 -9.92 3.50
N VAL A 107 -10.35 -10.55 2.67
CA VAL A 107 -10.39 -10.37 1.21
C VAL A 107 -11.51 -11.24 0.64
N PRO A 108 -12.58 -10.65 0.07
CA PRO A 108 -13.67 -11.44 -0.49
C PRO A 108 -13.18 -12.24 -1.72
N PRO A 109 -13.71 -13.44 -1.96
CA PRO A 109 -13.37 -14.21 -3.14
C PRO A 109 -13.84 -13.51 -4.42
N PHE A 110 -13.03 -13.53 -5.47
CA PHE A 110 -13.40 -12.96 -6.77
C PHE A 110 -14.37 -13.86 -7.53
N SER A 111 -15.51 -13.30 -7.91
CA SER A 111 -16.44 -13.93 -8.83
C SER A 111 -15.84 -14.04 -10.24
N PRO A 112 -16.41 -14.88 -11.12
CA PRO A 112 -16.01 -14.91 -12.53
C PRO A 112 -16.18 -13.56 -13.25
N GLU A 113 -17.14 -12.74 -12.83
CA GLU A 113 -17.34 -11.41 -13.39
C GLU A 113 -16.23 -10.45 -12.96
N ASP A 114 -15.86 -10.46 -11.68
CA ASP A 114 -14.73 -9.64 -11.18
C ASP A 114 -13.46 -9.96 -11.96
N LYS A 115 -13.16 -11.25 -12.14
CA LYS A 115 -11.99 -11.69 -12.92
C LYS A 115 -12.04 -11.22 -14.36
N ARG A 116 -13.22 -11.25 -15.01
CA ARG A 116 -13.39 -10.72 -16.37
C ARG A 116 -13.09 -9.23 -16.42
N VAL A 117 -13.68 -8.44 -15.52
CA VAL A 117 -13.46 -6.99 -15.45
C VAL A 117 -11.98 -6.67 -15.22
N LEU A 118 -11.34 -7.31 -14.24
CA LEU A 118 -9.92 -7.10 -13.95
C LEU A 118 -9.03 -7.49 -15.14
N SER A 119 -9.35 -8.58 -15.85
CA SER A 119 -8.60 -9.01 -17.04
C SER A 119 -8.81 -8.13 -18.28
N SER A 120 -9.86 -7.30 -18.29
CA SER A 120 -10.18 -6.44 -19.43
C SER A 120 -9.32 -5.17 -19.49
N VAL A 121 -8.62 -4.84 -18.39
CA VAL A 121 -7.71 -3.71 -18.35
C VAL A 121 -6.47 -4.03 -19.21
N PRO A 122 -6.15 -3.19 -20.22
CA PRO A 122 -5.11 -3.50 -21.19
C PRO A 122 -3.72 -3.14 -20.66
N ASP A 123 -3.35 -3.68 -19.49
CA ASP A 123 -2.01 -3.55 -18.94
C ASP A 123 -1.01 -4.32 -19.81
N ASP A 124 0.18 -3.74 -20.03
CA ASP A 124 1.34 -4.46 -20.57
C ASP A 124 2.39 -4.64 -19.46
N PRO A 125 2.46 -5.82 -18.81
CA PRO A 125 3.42 -6.06 -17.75
C PRO A 125 4.88 -5.86 -18.17
N LYS A 126 5.23 -6.14 -19.44
CA LYS A 126 6.62 -5.98 -19.91
C LYS A 126 6.97 -4.51 -20.03
N GLU A 127 6.09 -3.71 -20.61
CA GLU A 127 6.26 -2.26 -20.72
C GLU A 127 6.34 -1.63 -19.32
N LEU A 128 5.45 -2.01 -18.40
CA LEU A 128 5.46 -1.52 -17.02
C LEU A 128 6.76 -1.90 -16.29
N MET A 129 7.20 -3.15 -16.39
CA MET A 129 8.46 -3.60 -15.78
C MET A 129 9.67 -2.86 -16.34
N GLN A 130 9.70 -2.62 -17.65
CA GLN A 130 10.74 -1.84 -18.30
C GLN A 130 10.72 -0.37 -17.85
N PHE A 131 9.54 0.25 -17.79
CA PHE A 131 9.35 1.62 -17.37
C PHE A 131 9.79 1.85 -15.92
N PHE A 132 9.40 0.96 -15.01
CA PHE A 132 9.80 1.05 -13.59
C PHE A 132 11.19 0.49 -13.29
N GLY A 133 11.85 -0.14 -14.26
CA GLY A 133 13.19 -0.70 -14.08
C GLY A 133 13.25 -1.89 -13.11
N ILE A 134 12.20 -2.72 -13.06
CA ILE A 134 12.12 -3.88 -12.18
C ILE A 134 12.28 -5.19 -12.96
N SER A 135 12.97 -6.17 -12.37
CA SER A 135 13.22 -7.48 -12.99
C SER A 135 12.18 -8.54 -12.63
N ARG A 136 11.38 -8.30 -11.60
CA ARG A 136 10.32 -9.20 -11.12
C ARG A 136 9.20 -8.43 -10.43
N THR A 137 8.03 -9.05 -10.36
CA THR A 137 6.87 -8.58 -9.58
C THR A 137 6.62 -9.49 -8.38
N ASP A 138 5.94 -8.96 -7.36
CA ASP A 138 5.34 -9.79 -6.31
C ASP A 138 4.25 -10.69 -6.97
N GLN A 139 4.11 -11.94 -6.53
CA GLN A 139 3.20 -12.96 -7.09
C GLN A 139 1.93 -13.16 -6.24
N VAL A 140 1.39 -12.05 -5.71
CA VAL A 140 0.19 -12.10 -4.84
C VAL A 140 -1.09 -12.35 -5.64
N GLY A 141 -1.16 -11.84 -6.88
CA GLY A 141 -2.23 -12.09 -7.84
C GLY A 141 -1.67 -12.45 -9.21
N SER A 142 -2.53 -12.91 -10.13
CA SER A 142 -2.10 -13.33 -11.48
C SER A 142 -1.84 -12.17 -12.46
N SER A 143 -2.32 -10.97 -12.13
CA SER A 143 -2.14 -9.74 -12.90
C SER A 143 -1.98 -8.54 -11.98
N LEU A 144 -1.59 -7.38 -12.52
CA LEU A 144 -1.55 -6.12 -11.77
C LEU A 144 -2.93 -5.82 -11.14
N GLN A 145 -3.98 -5.91 -11.95
CA GLN A 145 -5.34 -5.61 -11.49
C GLN A 145 -5.81 -6.53 -10.37
N GLU A 146 -5.51 -7.83 -10.46
CA GLU A 146 -5.84 -8.77 -9.39
C GLU A 146 -4.98 -8.52 -8.14
N ALA A 147 -3.68 -8.27 -8.29
CA ALA A 147 -2.78 -7.98 -7.18
C ALA A 147 -3.19 -6.72 -6.39
N LEU A 148 -3.76 -5.71 -7.07
CA LEU A 148 -4.28 -4.49 -6.44
C LEU A 148 -5.50 -4.72 -5.53
N GLN A 149 -6.19 -5.86 -5.67
CA GLN A 149 -7.34 -6.18 -4.82
C GLN A 149 -6.94 -6.78 -3.47
N TYR A 150 -5.67 -7.20 -3.32
CA TYR A 150 -5.15 -7.71 -2.06
C TYR A 150 -4.48 -6.60 -1.23
N PRO A 151 -4.52 -6.68 0.11
CA PRO A 151 -3.73 -5.81 0.96
C PRO A 151 -2.23 -6.04 0.72
N SER A 152 -1.43 -5.00 0.98
CA SER A 152 0.02 -5.06 0.83
C SER A 152 0.73 -4.50 2.05
N LEU A 153 1.81 -5.16 2.47
CA LEU A 153 2.73 -4.66 3.48
C LEU A 153 3.97 -4.08 2.80
N LYS A 154 4.31 -2.83 3.10
CA LYS A 154 5.48 -2.13 2.54
C LYS A 154 6.26 -1.42 3.65
N VAL A 155 7.59 -1.54 3.60
CA VAL A 155 8.50 -0.82 4.49
C VAL A 155 8.77 0.55 3.87
N ARG A 156 8.33 1.63 4.55
CA ARG A 156 8.50 3.01 4.08
C ARG A 156 9.85 3.62 4.43
N GLY A 157 10.51 3.09 5.47
CA GLY A 157 11.81 3.54 5.92
C GLY A 157 12.36 2.58 6.98
N LEU A 158 13.69 2.53 7.07
CA LEU A 158 14.40 1.81 8.11
C LEU A 158 15.45 2.74 8.70
N ARG A 159 15.49 2.79 10.03
CA ARG A 159 16.43 3.61 10.79
C ARG A 159 17.08 2.74 11.86
N SER A 160 18.41 2.80 12.00
CA SER A 160 19.11 2.13 13.09
C SER A 160 20.40 2.84 13.46
N ALA A 161 20.73 2.81 14.76
CA ALA A 161 21.98 3.32 15.32
C ALA A 161 22.34 4.76 14.87
N TYR A 162 23.63 5.04 14.68
CA TYR A 162 24.14 6.35 14.33
C TYR A 162 23.88 6.67 12.85
N ILE A 163 23.20 7.78 12.57
CA ILE A 163 22.81 8.28 11.24
C ILE A 163 23.15 9.75 11.15
#